data_AF-A0A535IT42-F1
#
_entry.id   AF-A0A535IT42-F1
#
_cell.length_a   1.000
_cell.length_b   1.000
_cell.length_c   1.000
_cell.angle_alpha   90.00
_cell.angle_beta   90.00
_cell.angle_gamma   90.00
#
_symmetry.space_group_name_H-M   'P 1'
#
loop_
_entity.id
_entity.type
_entity.pdbx_description
1 polymer ?
#
loop_
_entity_poly.entity_id
_entity_poly.type
_entity_poly.pdbx_seq_one_letter_code
_entity_poly.pdbx_strand_id
1 'polypeptide(L)'
;MAIDPRPSRSRVPGPSDKARLYWANMTVPSCGDGRFSLSTAYSDDEGTTWSALRVERRTRPWVGGFPDLAVDRNPASPNYGTVYVAYNWLPPGASAPGFRLLASNDFGRTWTPAEVPVAVRPRGYPESWRIAYRVRPAPDGTLFASWYQVDMRHWDRTDIFAKGGPTNVGRLAVVIAHIRFDRSMHRFAVGRPRVAATIAENAFTASGASAAG
;
A
#
# COMPACT_ATOMS: atom_id res chain seq x y z
N MET A 1 4.34 6.79 -53.74
CA MET A 1 5.49 6.34 -52.92
C MET A 1 5.09 6.56 -51.47
N ALA A 2 4.68 5.49 -50.78
CA ALA A 2 4.12 5.55 -49.44
C ALA A 2 5.16 5.05 -48.43
N ILE A 3 5.43 5.84 -47.38
CA ILE A 3 6.10 5.37 -46.17
C ILE A 3 5.35 5.96 -44.98
N ASP A 4 4.50 5.12 -44.38
CA ASP A 4 4.04 5.22 -43.00
C ASP A 4 5.03 4.41 -42.15
N PRO A 5 5.80 5.01 -41.22
CA PRO A 5 6.46 4.26 -40.18
C PRO A 5 5.65 4.40 -38.90
N ARG A 6 4.71 3.48 -38.67
CA ARG A 6 4.18 3.24 -37.33
C ARG A 6 5.37 3.05 -36.37
N PRO A 7 5.37 3.67 -35.18
CA PRO A 7 6.44 3.48 -34.22
C PRO A 7 6.52 2.00 -33.83
N SER A 8 7.72 1.45 -33.95
CA SER A 8 8.06 0.08 -33.58
C SER A 8 7.62 -0.18 -32.14
N ARG A 9 6.79 -1.21 -31.94
CA ARG A 9 6.45 -1.73 -30.62
C ARG A 9 7.74 -2.23 -29.97
N SER A 10 8.36 -1.41 -29.10
CA SER A 10 9.43 -1.87 -28.23
C SER A 10 8.87 -2.98 -27.35
N ARG A 11 9.38 -4.20 -27.54
CA ARG A 11 9.01 -5.42 -26.85
C ARG A 11 9.40 -5.30 -25.36
N VAL A 12 8.52 -4.71 -24.55
CA VAL A 12 8.55 -4.92 -23.10
C VAL A 12 8.14 -6.39 -22.88
N PRO A 13 8.85 -7.19 -22.06
CA PRO A 13 8.58 -8.61 -21.91
C PRO A 13 7.28 -8.90 -21.14
N GLY A 14 6.11 -8.57 -21.69
CA GLY A 14 4.80 -9.06 -21.23
C GLY A 14 4.36 -10.31 -22.03
N PRO A 15 3.31 -11.03 -21.59
CA PRO A 15 2.76 -12.12 -22.37
C PRO A 15 2.37 -11.60 -23.76
N SER A 16 2.71 -12.38 -24.78
CA SER A 16 2.23 -12.14 -26.13
C SER A 16 0.70 -12.20 -26.11
N ASP A 17 0.07 -11.14 -26.64
CA ASP A 17 -1.35 -11.04 -27.00
C ASP A 17 -2.39 -11.01 -25.86
N LYS A 18 -2.03 -11.37 -24.62
CA LYS A 18 -2.98 -11.44 -23.48
C LYS A 18 -2.61 -10.48 -22.35
N ALA A 19 -3.62 -9.98 -21.63
CA ALA A 19 -3.41 -9.17 -20.44
C ALA A 19 -3.04 -10.04 -19.22
N ARG A 20 -2.05 -9.63 -18.43
CA ARG A 20 -1.75 -10.25 -17.12
C ARG A 20 -2.70 -9.71 -16.06
N LEU A 21 -3.37 -10.61 -15.34
CA LEU A 21 -4.17 -10.27 -14.16
C LEU A 21 -3.28 -10.31 -12.92
N TYR A 22 -3.51 -9.37 -12.00
CA TYR A 22 -2.87 -9.35 -10.69
C TYR A 22 -3.94 -9.43 -9.61
N TRP A 23 -3.67 -10.23 -8.59
CA TRP A 23 -4.54 -10.37 -7.43
C TRP A 23 -3.73 -10.12 -6.16
N ALA A 24 -4.34 -9.38 -5.24
CA ALA A 24 -3.84 -9.19 -3.89
C ALA A 24 -5.01 -9.33 -2.92
N ASN A 25 -4.83 -10.11 -1.86
CA ASN A 25 -5.82 -10.24 -0.81
C ASN A 25 -5.17 -10.51 0.54
N MET A 26 -5.99 -10.50 1.58
CA MET A 26 -5.66 -11.00 2.90
C MET A 26 -5.96 -12.50 2.94
N THR A 27 -4.98 -13.31 3.28
CA THR A 27 -5.20 -14.73 3.57
C THR A 27 -5.25 -14.92 5.08
N VAL A 28 -6.32 -15.56 5.54
CA VAL A 28 -6.44 -16.10 6.90
C VAL A 28 -6.18 -17.61 6.80
N PRO A 29 -5.03 -18.13 7.30
CA PRO A 29 -4.68 -19.53 7.19
C PRO A 29 -5.52 -20.46 8.08
N SER A 30 -6.52 -19.93 8.82
CA SER A 30 -7.53 -20.69 9.58
C SER A 30 -8.72 -19.78 9.96
N CYS A 31 -9.80 -20.33 10.51
CA CYS A 31 -10.92 -19.54 11.09
C CYS A 31 -10.53 -18.76 12.37
N GLY A 32 -9.24 -18.65 12.69
CA GLY A 32 -8.77 -17.85 13.81
C GLY A 32 -8.45 -16.44 13.35
N ASP A 33 -9.24 -15.47 13.80
CA ASP A 33 -9.21 -14.04 13.41
C ASP A 33 -7.89 -13.31 13.67
N GLY A 34 -6.86 -13.98 14.17
CA GLY A 34 -5.55 -13.39 14.47
C GLY A 34 -4.49 -13.58 13.38
N ARG A 35 -4.83 -14.17 12.23
CA ARG A 35 -3.83 -14.64 11.24
C ARG A 35 -3.89 -14.02 9.83
N PHE A 36 -3.86 -12.71 9.63
CA PHE A 36 -3.83 -12.13 8.26
C PHE A 36 -2.44 -12.04 7.62
N SER A 37 -2.28 -12.51 6.39
CA SER A 37 -1.07 -12.24 5.59
C SER A 37 -1.44 -11.60 4.26
N LEU A 38 -0.61 -10.67 3.78
CA LEU A 38 -0.72 -10.23 2.39
C LEU A 38 -0.35 -11.40 1.50
N SER A 39 -1.26 -11.74 0.60
CA SER A 39 -1.04 -12.71 -0.46
C SER A 39 -1.17 -12.04 -1.81
N THR A 40 -0.29 -12.42 -2.73
CA THR A 40 -0.29 -11.92 -4.10
C THR A 40 -0.10 -13.06 -5.08
N ALA A 41 -0.78 -12.98 -6.23
CA ALA A 41 -0.65 -13.90 -7.34
C ALA A 41 -0.89 -13.15 -8.65
N TYR A 42 -0.48 -13.75 -9.76
CA TYR A 42 -0.80 -13.26 -11.10
C TYR A 42 -1.27 -14.41 -12.00
N SER A 43 -1.97 -14.06 -13.07
CA SER A 43 -2.40 -14.99 -14.12
C SER A 43 -2.04 -14.40 -15.49
N ASP A 44 -1.54 -15.24 -16.37
CA ASP A 44 -1.18 -14.91 -17.76
C ASP A 44 -2.23 -15.38 -18.78
N ASP A 45 -3.29 -16.03 -18.31
CA ASP A 45 -4.30 -16.73 -19.10
C ASP A 45 -5.73 -16.37 -18.64
N GLU A 46 -5.91 -15.08 -18.33
CA GLU A 46 -7.20 -14.47 -17.98
C GLU A 46 -7.89 -15.14 -16.77
N GLY A 47 -7.08 -15.69 -15.86
CA GLY A 47 -7.54 -16.29 -14.61
C GLY A 47 -7.72 -17.80 -14.65
N THR A 48 -7.41 -18.46 -15.77
CA THR A 48 -7.51 -19.92 -15.92
C THR A 48 -6.52 -20.63 -14.98
N THR A 49 -5.28 -20.15 -14.93
CA THR A 49 -4.25 -20.59 -13.99
C THR A 49 -3.60 -19.41 -13.29
N TRP A 50 -3.10 -19.65 -12.08
CA TRP A 50 -2.47 -18.63 -11.25
C TRP A 50 -1.07 -19.05 -10.85
N SER A 51 -0.17 -18.08 -10.73
CA SER A 51 1.14 -18.27 -10.12
C SER A 51 1.01 -18.84 -8.72
N ALA A 52 2.06 -19.51 -8.24
CA ALA A 52 2.14 -19.89 -6.83
C ALA A 52 1.90 -18.66 -5.93
N LEU A 53 1.12 -18.87 -4.86
CA LEU A 53 0.75 -17.81 -3.93
C LEU A 53 2.00 -17.27 -3.22
N ARG A 54 2.35 -16.01 -3.46
CA ARG A 54 3.34 -15.31 -2.64
C ARG A 54 2.63 -14.83 -1.38
N VAL A 55 3.04 -15.36 -0.23
CA VAL A 55 2.59 -14.92 1.09
C VAL A 55 3.69 -14.09 1.76
N GLU A 56 3.40 -12.85 2.13
CA GLU A 56 4.32 -12.02 2.88
C GLU A 56 4.28 -12.39 4.37
N ARG A 57 5.31 -13.12 4.82
CA ARG A 57 5.37 -13.69 6.17
C ARG A 57 6.08 -12.80 7.19
N ARG A 58 6.65 -11.66 6.77
CA ARG A 58 7.35 -10.74 7.69
C ARG A 58 6.41 -9.82 8.47
N THR A 59 5.11 -9.86 8.17
CA THR A 59 4.10 -9.09 8.89
C THR A 59 3.48 -9.95 9.97
N ARG A 60 3.34 -9.41 11.19
CA ARG A 60 2.57 -10.10 12.21
C ARG A 60 1.15 -10.32 11.71
N PRO A 61 0.61 -11.53 11.81
CA PRO A 61 -0.59 -11.82 11.07
C PRO A 61 -1.80 -10.92 11.41
N TRP A 62 -1.97 -10.47 12.65
CA TRP A 62 -3.06 -9.54 13.02
C TRP A 62 -2.88 -8.10 12.49
N VAL A 63 -1.71 -7.72 11.96
CA VAL A 63 -1.42 -6.36 11.44
C VAL A 63 -1.60 -6.27 9.92
N GLY A 64 -1.40 -7.37 9.20
CA GLY A 64 -1.34 -7.40 7.75
C GLY A 64 -2.71 -7.30 7.09
N GLY A 65 -3.31 -6.11 7.06
CA GLY A 65 -4.60 -5.91 6.43
C GLY A 65 -4.69 -4.66 5.58
N PHE A 66 -5.56 -4.68 4.58
CA PHE A 66 -5.88 -3.56 3.67
C PHE A 66 -4.83 -3.28 2.59
N PRO A 67 -4.54 -4.25 1.70
CA PRO A 67 -3.69 -3.97 0.57
C PRO A 67 -4.37 -3.07 -0.47
N ASP A 68 -3.56 -2.31 -1.19
CA ASP A 68 -3.93 -1.75 -2.50
C ASP A 68 -2.89 -2.19 -3.52
N LEU A 69 -3.34 -2.41 -4.76
CA LEU A 69 -2.50 -2.82 -5.87
C LEU A 69 -2.74 -1.87 -7.03
N ALA A 70 -1.65 -1.41 -7.65
CA ALA A 70 -1.71 -0.63 -8.86
C ALA A 70 -0.64 -1.10 -9.86
N VAL A 71 -0.96 -1.00 -11.14
CA VAL A 71 0.01 -1.18 -12.22
C VAL A 71 0.18 0.15 -12.93
N ASP A 72 1.41 0.55 -13.19
CA ASP A 72 1.67 1.67 -14.07
C ASP A 72 1.37 1.28 -15.52
N ARG A 73 0.25 1.78 -16.03
CA ARG A 73 -0.25 1.49 -17.37
C ARG A 73 -0.03 2.64 -18.35
N ASN A 74 0.68 3.70 -17.94
CA ASN A 74 0.91 4.83 -18.82
C ASN A 74 2.18 4.60 -19.65
N PRO A 75 2.09 4.48 -20.99
CA PRO A 75 3.27 4.25 -21.83
C PRO A 75 4.29 5.40 -21.83
N ALA A 76 3.89 6.61 -21.40
CA ALA A 76 4.81 7.74 -21.23
C ALA A 76 5.60 7.68 -19.90
N SER A 77 5.17 6.86 -18.94
CA SER A 77 5.86 6.75 -17.65
C SER A 77 7.18 5.99 -17.80
N PRO A 78 8.28 6.46 -17.17
CA PRO A 78 9.53 5.69 -17.09
C PRO A 78 9.36 4.36 -16.35
N ASN A 79 8.28 4.22 -15.57
CA ASN A 79 7.96 3.03 -14.79
C ASN A 79 6.87 2.16 -15.42
N TYR A 80 6.50 2.39 -16.68
CA TYR A 80 5.50 1.58 -17.39
C TYR A 80 5.69 0.06 -17.19
N GLY A 81 4.59 -0.60 -16.81
CA GLY A 81 4.51 -2.03 -16.49
C GLY A 81 4.90 -2.39 -15.05
N THR A 82 5.32 -1.42 -14.22
CA THR A 82 5.67 -1.68 -12.82
C THR A 82 4.40 -1.95 -11.99
N VAL A 83 4.45 -2.98 -11.16
CA VAL A 83 3.38 -3.36 -10.21
C VAL A 83 3.75 -2.83 -8.83
N TYR A 84 2.83 -2.13 -8.20
CA TYR A 84 2.95 -1.60 -6.85
C TYR A 84 1.97 -2.27 -5.91
N VAL A 85 2.43 -2.63 -4.71
CA VAL A 85 1.57 -3.17 -3.65
C VAL A 85 1.82 -2.41 -2.36
N ALA A 86 0.77 -1.81 -1.82
CA ALA A 86 0.76 -1.16 -0.53
C ALA A 86 0.05 -2.04 0.49
N TYR A 87 0.53 -2.12 1.73
CA TYR A 87 -0.14 -2.86 2.80
C TYR A 87 0.33 -2.45 4.19
N ASN A 88 -0.47 -2.78 5.22
CA ASN A 88 -0.05 -2.64 6.61
C ASN A 88 1.01 -3.68 6.93
N TRP A 89 2.07 -3.27 7.61
CA TRP A 89 3.02 -4.20 8.19
C TRP A 89 3.42 -3.75 9.58
N LEU A 90 4.08 -4.59 10.38
CA LEU A 90 4.63 -4.15 11.67
C LEU A 90 6.16 -4.16 11.57
N PRO A 91 6.82 -2.99 11.51
CA PRO A 91 8.27 -2.97 11.53
C PRO A 91 8.83 -3.65 12.78
N PRO A 92 9.98 -4.36 12.67
CA PRO A 92 10.65 -4.90 13.84
C PRO A 92 10.88 -3.81 14.90
N GLY A 93 10.46 -4.08 16.13
CA GLY A 93 10.59 -3.13 17.25
C GLY A 93 9.63 -1.94 17.21
N ALA A 94 8.76 -1.81 16.20
CA ALA A 94 7.77 -0.76 16.16
C ALA A 94 6.61 -1.03 17.14
N SER A 95 6.12 0.04 17.74
CA SER A 95 4.95 -0.01 18.62
C SER A 95 3.62 -0.02 17.88
N ALA A 96 3.59 0.41 16.61
CA ALA A 96 2.39 0.60 15.78
C ALA A 96 2.61 0.24 14.30
N PRO A 97 1.54 0.02 13.49
CA PRO A 97 1.66 -0.44 12.11
C PRO A 97 2.37 0.56 11.17
N GLY A 98 3.30 -0.03 10.43
CA GLY A 98 3.98 0.49 9.26
C GLY A 98 3.09 0.56 8.01
N PHE A 99 3.49 1.40 7.05
CA PHE A 99 2.99 1.35 5.67
C PHE A 99 4.16 0.83 4.82
N ARG A 100 4.04 -0.43 4.40
CA ARG A 100 4.96 -1.02 3.44
C ARG A 100 4.49 -0.79 2.01
N LEU A 101 5.41 -0.37 1.16
CA LEU A 101 5.24 -0.33 -0.29
C LEU A 101 6.20 -1.33 -0.94
N LEU A 102 5.72 -2.09 -1.91
CA LEU A 102 6.51 -2.95 -2.77
C LEU A 102 6.39 -2.48 -4.22
N ALA A 103 7.47 -2.61 -5.00
CA ALA A 103 7.45 -2.48 -6.45
C ALA A 103 8.05 -3.73 -7.10
N SER A 104 7.49 -4.14 -8.23
CA SER A 104 8.04 -5.17 -9.10
C SER A 104 8.05 -4.67 -10.54
N ASN A 105 9.22 -4.72 -11.17
CA ASN A 105 9.45 -4.37 -12.57
C ASN A 105 9.65 -5.61 -13.47
N ASP A 106 9.44 -6.80 -12.91
CA ASP A 106 9.58 -8.12 -13.54
C ASP A 106 8.31 -8.95 -13.38
N PHE A 107 7.17 -8.26 -13.40
CA PHE A 107 5.83 -8.82 -13.42
C PHE A 107 5.45 -9.63 -12.18
N GLY A 108 5.95 -9.24 -11.01
CA GLY A 108 5.64 -9.82 -9.71
C GLY A 108 6.57 -10.95 -9.27
N ARG A 109 7.69 -11.18 -9.98
CA ARG A 109 8.65 -12.24 -9.63
C ARG A 109 9.54 -11.79 -8.48
N THR A 110 10.14 -10.62 -8.58
CA THR A 110 10.93 -9.98 -7.52
C THR A 110 10.30 -8.67 -7.08
N TRP A 111 10.59 -8.29 -5.84
CA TRP A 111 9.94 -7.15 -5.20
C TRP A 111 10.94 -6.32 -4.42
N THR A 112 11.04 -5.05 -4.77
CA THR A 112 11.77 -4.04 -4.00
C THR A 112 10.84 -3.47 -2.94
N PRO A 113 11.24 -3.41 -1.65
CA PRO A 113 10.45 -2.78 -0.61
C PRO A 113 10.85 -1.33 -0.29
N ALA A 114 9.91 -0.57 0.27
CA ALA A 114 10.16 0.67 0.99
C ALA A 114 9.20 0.86 2.17
N GLU A 115 9.67 1.63 3.14
CA GLU A 115 8.86 2.19 4.21
C GLU A 115 8.36 3.57 3.85
N VAL A 116 7.04 3.77 3.96
CA VAL A 116 6.47 5.11 3.89
C VAL A 116 6.37 5.65 5.33
N PRO A 117 7.04 6.78 5.65
CA PRO A 117 6.98 7.33 7.00
C PRO A 117 5.58 7.91 7.29
N VAL A 118 5.31 8.21 8.55
CA VAL A 118 4.09 8.92 8.96
C VAL A 118 4.20 10.42 8.62
N ALA A 119 3.05 11.10 8.51
CA ALA A 119 3.07 12.56 8.54
C ALA A 119 3.51 13.08 9.92
N VAL A 120 3.99 14.33 9.96
CA VAL A 120 4.38 15.01 11.20
C VAL A 120 3.23 14.98 12.19
N ARG A 121 3.48 14.40 13.37
CA ARG A 121 2.49 14.25 14.44
C ARG A 121 2.33 15.54 15.24
N PRO A 122 1.13 15.83 15.78
CA PRO A 122 0.94 16.87 16.79
C PRO A 122 1.78 16.59 18.04
N ARG A 123 2.17 17.67 18.76
CA ARG A 123 2.92 17.54 20.02
C ARG A 123 2.09 16.78 21.07
N GLY A 124 2.71 15.83 21.76
CA GLY A 124 2.06 15.04 22.82
C GLY A 124 1.34 13.77 22.34
N TYR A 125 1.39 13.47 21.04
CA TYR A 125 0.80 12.28 20.42
C TYR A 125 1.92 11.50 19.70
N PRO A 126 2.67 10.62 20.40
CA PRO A 126 3.86 9.98 19.86
C PRO A 126 3.55 8.82 18.90
N GLU A 127 2.32 8.32 18.89
CA GLU A 127 1.95 7.15 18.11
C GLU A 127 1.07 7.53 16.91
N SER A 128 1.12 6.70 15.87
CA SER A 128 0.22 6.81 14.73
C SER A 128 -0.26 5.44 14.29
N TRP A 129 -1.56 5.33 14.05
CA TRP A 129 -2.18 4.19 13.37
C TRP A 129 -2.60 4.58 11.96
N ARG A 130 -2.47 3.66 11.00
CA ARG A 130 -2.70 3.94 9.57
C ARG A 130 -3.46 2.81 8.89
N ILE A 131 -4.30 3.16 7.93
CA ILE A 131 -5.11 2.20 7.16
C ILE A 131 -5.54 2.79 5.81
N ALA A 132 -6.24 1.98 5.02
CA ALA A 132 -6.90 2.37 3.78
C ALA A 132 -5.92 2.97 2.76
N TYR A 133 -4.78 2.30 2.57
CA TYR A 133 -3.78 2.71 1.61
C TYR A 133 -4.36 2.76 0.21
N ARG A 134 -3.95 3.76 -0.57
CA ARG A 134 -4.18 3.85 -2.01
C ARG A 134 -2.89 4.28 -2.69
N VAL A 135 -2.55 3.64 -3.79
CA VAL A 135 -1.38 3.96 -4.61
C VAL A 135 -1.79 4.21 -6.05
N ARG A 136 -1.33 5.31 -6.65
CA ARG A 136 -1.68 5.69 -8.03
C ARG A 136 -0.41 6.18 -8.76
N PRO A 137 0.06 5.46 -9.79
CA PRO A 137 1.16 5.92 -10.61
C PRO A 137 0.72 7.07 -11.51
N ALA A 138 1.63 7.98 -11.79
CA ALA A 138 1.43 9.15 -12.63
C ALA A 138 2.35 9.13 -13.86
N PRO A 139 2.01 9.89 -14.93
CA PRO A 139 2.77 9.87 -16.18
C PRO A 139 4.24 10.28 -16.06
N ASP A 140 4.59 11.08 -15.06
CA ASP A 140 5.95 11.54 -14.79
C ASP A 140 6.81 10.53 -14.02
N GLY A 141 6.27 9.33 -13.75
CA GLY A 141 6.91 8.29 -12.95
C GLY A 141 6.75 8.47 -11.44
N THR A 142 6.07 9.51 -10.98
CA THR A 142 5.70 9.67 -9.58
C THR A 142 4.62 8.66 -9.20
N LEU A 143 4.78 8.00 -8.06
CA LEU A 143 3.74 7.22 -7.40
C LEU A 143 3.15 8.06 -6.26
N PHE A 144 1.86 8.38 -6.36
CA PHE A 144 1.12 8.98 -5.26
C PHE A 144 0.62 7.89 -4.33
N ALA A 145 0.94 8.00 -3.04
CA ALA A 145 0.44 7.12 -2.00
C ALA A 145 -0.39 7.93 -1.00
N SER A 146 -1.60 7.49 -0.69
CA SER A 146 -2.46 8.13 0.31
C SER A 146 -2.99 7.13 1.34
N TRP A 147 -3.29 7.62 2.54
CA TRP A 147 -3.80 6.80 3.64
C TRP A 147 -4.59 7.63 4.63
N TYR A 148 -5.38 6.94 5.44
CA TYR A 148 -5.92 7.48 6.67
C TYR A 148 -4.90 7.31 7.80
N GLN A 149 -4.68 8.36 8.59
CA GLN A 149 -3.79 8.39 9.75
C GLN A 149 -4.54 8.89 10.98
N VAL A 150 -4.37 8.18 12.09
CA VAL A 150 -4.76 8.64 13.43
C VAL A 150 -3.49 8.88 14.23
N ASP A 151 -3.36 10.06 14.81
CA ASP A 151 -2.29 10.36 15.76
C ASP A 151 -2.83 10.27 17.18
N MET A 152 -2.17 9.49 18.03
CA MET A 152 -2.69 9.08 19.34
C MET A 152 -1.63 9.18 20.43
N ARG A 153 -2.09 9.24 21.69
CA ARG A 153 -1.21 9.10 22.85
C ARG A 153 -0.73 7.65 22.99
N HIS A 154 -1.62 6.71 22.74
CA HIS A 154 -1.37 5.26 22.81
C HIS A 154 -2.21 4.51 21.75
N TRP A 155 -1.64 3.48 21.14
CA TRP A 155 -2.34 2.54 20.26
C TRP A 155 -2.55 1.21 20.98
N ASP A 156 -3.81 0.76 20.97
CA ASP A 156 -4.18 -0.55 21.49
C ASP A 156 -3.73 -1.66 20.53
N ARG A 157 -2.92 -2.59 21.02
CA ARG A 157 -2.37 -3.71 20.23
C ARG A 157 -3.28 -4.94 20.23
N THR A 158 -4.25 -4.97 21.13
CA THR A 158 -5.27 -6.02 21.22
C THR A 158 -6.45 -5.63 20.33
N ASP A 159 -6.95 -4.41 20.52
CA ASP A 159 -8.08 -3.85 19.77
C ASP A 159 -7.61 -2.81 18.76
N ILE A 160 -6.97 -3.28 17.69
CA ILE A 160 -6.21 -2.44 16.75
C ILE A 160 -7.01 -1.36 16.02
N PHE A 161 -8.34 -1.51 15.99
CA PHE A 161 -9.26 -0.56 15.38
C PHE A 161 -9.85 0.44 16.41
N ALA A 162 -9.65 0.18 17.70
CA ALA A 162 -10.06 1.05 18.78
C ALA A 162 -9.10 2.25 18.89
N LYS A 163 -9.65 3.46 18.74
CA LYS A 163 -8.88 4.71 18.79
C LYS A 163 -8.80 5.32 20.19
N GLY A 164 -9.61 4.84 21.15
CA GLY A 164 -9.59 5.32 22.54
C GLY A 164 -10.24 6.69 22.80
N GLY A 165 -11.04 7.21 21.87
CA GLY A 165 -11.84 8.43 22.06
C GLY A 165 -11.06 9.75 22.16
N PRO A 166 -11.74 10.86 22.54
CA PRO A 166 -11.18 12.22 22.44
C PRO A 166 -9.96 12.53 23.33
N THR A 167 -9.75 11.77 24.41
CA THR A 167 -8.59 11.97 25.29
C THR A 167 -7.32 11.31 24.74
N ASN A 168 -7.47 10.31 23.88
CA ASN A 168 -6.37 9.59 23.25
C ASN A 168 -6.07 10.10 21.83
N VAL A 169 -7.09 10.45 21.05
CA VAL A 169 -6.96 10.94 19.68
C VAL A 169 -6.51 12.41 19.69
N GLY A 170 -5.48 12.72 18.91
CA GLY A 170 -5.02 14.09 18.70
C GLY A 170 -5.23 14.62 17.28
N ARG A 171 -5.41 13.71 16.32
CA ARG A 171 -5.77 14.05 14.94
C ARG A 171 -6.27 12.82 14.18
N LEU A 172 -7.29 13.04 13.35
CA LEU A 172 -7.69 12.15 12.26
C LEU A 172 -7.37 12.86 10.94
N ALA A 173 -6.67 12.20 10.01
CA ALA A 173 -6.23 12.84 8.78
C ALA A 173 -6.21 11.89 7.58
N VAL A 174 -6.41 12.47 6.39
CA VAL A 174 -5.96 11.89 5.12
C VAL A 174 -4.57 12.46 4.82
N VAL A 175 -3.63 11.58 4.56
CA VAL A 175 -2.22 11.91 4.32
C VAL A 175 -1.83 11.43 2.93
N ILE A 176 -0.95 12.19 2.27
CA ILE A 176 -0.38 11.84 0.96
C ILE A 176 1.14 11.92 0.98
N ALA A 177 1.80 11.03 0.24
CA ALA A 177 3.22 11.09 -0.06
C ALA A 177 3.46 10.95 -1.56
N HIS A 178 4.46 11.66 -2.06
CA HIS A 178 4.97 11.50 -3.42
C HIS A 178 6.21 10.61 -3.35
N ILE A 179 6.22 9.56 -4.16
CA ILE A 179 7.26 8.54 -4.13
C ILE A 179 7.82 8.39 -5.54
N ARG A 180 9.14 8.38 -5.67
CA ARG A 180 9.80 8.02 -6.93
C ARG A 180 10.37 6.62 -6.82
N PHE A 181 10.11 5.80 -7.83
CA PHE A 181 10.77 4.52 -7.98
C PHE A 181 11.80 4.64 -9.09
N ASP A 182 13.07 4.41 -8.75
CA ASP A 182 14.13 4.25 -9.72
C ASP A 182 14.20 2.78 -10.12
N ARG A 183 13.70 2.50 -11.32
CA ARG A 183 13.66 1.15 -11.89
C ARG A 183 15.04 0.57 -12.14
N SER A 184 16.03 1.40 -12.49
CA SER A 184 17.39 0.95 -12.82
C SER A 184 18.16 0.52 -11.57
N MET A 185 17.97 1.25 -10.47
CA MET A 185 18.62 0.98 -9.19
C MET A 185 17.77 0.13 -8.25
N HIS A 186 16.54 -0.24 -8.66
CA HIS A 186 15.58 -0.96 -7.80
C HIS A 186 15.43 -0.29 -6.44
N ARG A 187 15.24 1.04 -6.42
CA ARG A 187 15.23 1.85 -5.19
C ARG A 187 14.09 2.85 -5.16
N PHE A 188 13.53 3.06 -3.98
CA PHE A 188 12.58 4.14 -3.75
C PHE A 188 13.26 5.39 -3.18
N ALA A 189 12.79 6.54 -3.63
CA ALA A 189 12.94 7.82 -2.94
C ALA A 189 11.56 8.25 -2.44
N VAL A 190 11.35 8.15 -1.13
CA VAL A 190 10.08 8.47 -0.49
C VAL A 190 10.12 9.92 -0.03
N GLY A 191 9.27 10.76 -0.62
CA GLY A 191 9.11 12.15 -0.21
C GLY A 191 8.46 12.27 1.18
N ARG A 192 8.65 13.42 1.83
CA ARG A 192 8.03 13.71 3.13
C ARG A 192 6.50 13.73 2.99
N PRO A 193 5.76 12.90 3.75
CA PRO A 193 4.30 12.90 3.74
C PRO A 193 3.72 14.23 4.22
N ARG A 194 2.55 14.57 3.68
CA ARG A 194 1.80 15.80 4.02
C ARG A 194 0.36 15.45 4.35
N VAL A 195 -0.19 16.14 5.34
CA VAL A 195 -1.63 16.10 5.62
C VAL A 195 -2.35 16.78 4.46
N ALA A 196 -3.19 16.02 3.76
CA ALA A 196 -4.03 16.54 2.70
C ALA A 196 -5.34 17.11 3.25
N ALA A 197 -5.91 16.44 4.27
CA ALA A 197 -7.10 16.89 4.97
C ALA A 197 -7.11 16.40 6.42
N THR A 198 -7.69 17.20 7.31
CA THR A 198 -8.03 16.79 8.68
C THR A 198 -9.51 16.44 8.74
N ILE A 199 -9.84 15.36 9.43
CA ILE A 199 -11.20 14.87 9.61
C ILE A 199 -11.69 15.36 10.97
N ALA A 200 -12.87 15.96 11.01
CA ALA A 200 -13.47 16.43 12.25
C ALA A 200 -13.77 15.26 13.20
N GLU A 201 -13.45 15.45 14.48
CA GLU A 201 -13.75 14.48 15.52
C GLU A 201 -15.21 14.60 15.94
N ASN A 202 -15.91 13.47 15.92
CA ASN A 202 -17.27 13.31 16.43
C ASN A 202 -17.45 11.87 16.93
N ALA A 203 -18.63 11.56 17.47
CA ALA A 203 -18.93 10.24 18.01
C ALA A 203 -18.77 9.09 17.00
N PHE A 204 -18.84 9.35 15.68
CA PHE A 204 -18.62 8.32 14.65
C PHE A 204 -17.14 8.20 14.25
N THR A 205 -16.39 9.31 14.28
CA THR A 205 -15.01 9.32 13.79
C THR A 205 -13.98 9.00 14.90
N ALA A 206 -14.24 9.36 16.16
CA ALA A 206 -13.33 9.13 17.29
C ALA A 206 -13.53 7.75 17.96
N SER A 207 -14.72 7.15 17.89
CA SER A 207 -15.11 5.94 18.63
C SER A 207 -14.98 4.64 17.84
N GLY A 208 -14.12 4.63 16.80
CA GLY A 208 -14.04 3.60 15.76
C GLY A 208 -14.49 2.20 16.20
N ALA A 209 -15.59 1.71 15.62
CA ALA A 209 -16.15 0.36 15.78
C ALA A 209 -16.08 -0.24 17.21
N SER A 210 -16.29 0.55 18.25
CA SER A 210 -16.52 0.08 19.63
C SER A 210 -17.15 1.23 20.41
N ALA A 211 -18.42 1.52 20.16
CA ALA A 211 -19.25 2.17 21.16
C ALA A 211 -20.24 1.11 21.65
N ALA A 212 -19.96 0.54 22.83
CA ALA A 212 -21.05 0.05 23.64
C ALA A 212 -21.77 1.29 24.19
N GLY A 213 -23.09 1.36 23.99
CA GLY A 213 -23.95 2.18 24.84
C GLY A 213 -23.94 1.67 26.27
#